data_AF-A0A654U3S1-F1
#
_entry.id   AF-A0A654U3S1-F1
#
_cell.length_a   1.000
_cell.length_b   1.000
_cell.length_c   1.000
_cell.angle_alpha   90.00
_cell.angle_beta   90.00
_cell.angle_gamma   90.00
#
_symmetry.space_group_name_H-M   'P 1'
#
loop_
_entity.id
_entity.type
_entity.pdbx_description
1 polymer ?
#
loop_
_entity_poly.entity_id
_entity_poly.type
_entity_poly.pdbx_seq_one_letter_code
_entity_poly.pdbx_strand_id
1 'polypeptide(L)'
;MISAFGRAHYVRYDESSATRLTAIAHRVRDEYSGDLRELAQRTRPDVSAAKRMLKTFNGIGDTGADIFLREVQDVWIWVRPYFDDRATAAAKQLGLPTDPKKLASVAPSSNALLAAALVRVA
;
A
#
# COMPACT_ATOMS: atom_id res chain seq x y z
N MET A 1 -12.52 -10.66 15.57
CA MET A 1 -12.73 -9.84 14.35
C MET A 1 -14.09 -10.02 13.68
N ILE A 2 -14.71 -11.20 13.70
CA ILE A 2 -16.01 -11.48 13.03
C ILE A 2 -17.10 -10.46 13.42
N SER A 3 -17.26 -10.17 14.71
CA SER A 3 -18.27 -9.21 15.18
C SER A 3 -18.05 -7.77 14.67
N ALA A 4 -16.80 -7.36 14.43
CA ALA A 4 -16.51 -6.02 13.90
C ALA A 4 -16.85 -5.91 12.40
N PHE A 5 -16.58 -6.96 11.61
CA PHE A 5 -16.96 -7.03 10.20
C PHE A 5 -18.50 -7.06 10.04
N GLY A 6 -19.18 -7.79 10.92
CA GLY A 6 -20.64 -7.83 10.97
C GLY A 6 -21.27 -6.44 11.19
N ARG A 7 -20.74 -5.65 12.14
CA ARG A 7 -21.21 -4.27 12.39
C ARG A 7 -20.94 -3.31 11.23
N ALA A 8 -19.88 -3.54 10.45
CA ALA A 8 -19.52 -2.70 9.32
C ALA A 8 -20.26 -3.10 8.02
N HIS A 9 -21.25 -3.99 8.10
CA HIS A 9 -21.98 -4.56 6.95
C HIS A 9 -21.07 -5.24 5.90
N TYR A 10 -19.84 -5.61 6.27
CA TYR A 10 -18.94 -6.45 5.47
C TYR A 10 -19.30 -7.93 5.59
N VAL A 11 -20.59 -8.25 5.70
CA VAL A 11 -21.11 -9.61 5.98
C VAL A 11 -20.81 -10.60 4.84
N ARG A 12 -20.54 -10.07 3.63
CA ARG A 12 -20.15 -10.85 2.43
C ARG A 12 -18.69 -11.32 2.48
N TYR A 13 -17.86 -10.70 3.32
CA TYR A 13 -16.51 -11.17 3.61
C TYR A 13 -16.63 -12.17 4.76
N ASP A 14 -16.59 -13.44 4.38
CA ASP A 14 -16.71 -14.58 5.25
C ASP A 14 -15.70 -14.59 6.42
N GLU A 15 -15.84 -15.58 7.30
CA GLU A 15 -14.90 -15.87 8.40
C GLU A 15 -13.44 -15.89 7.95
N SER A 16 -13.16 -16.23 6.69
CA SER A 16 -11.80 -16.27 6.14
C SER A 16 -11.15 -14.87 6.09
N SER A 17 -11.92 -13.80 5.87
CA SER A 17 -11.38 -12.43 5.85
C SER A 17 -11.05 -11.92 7.25
N ALA A 18 -11.93 -12.19 8.23
CA ALA A 18 -11.67 -11.89 9.62
C ALA A 18 -10.47 -12.69 10.16
N THR A 19 -10.33 -13.94 9.73
CA THR A 19 -9.19 -14.81 10.07
C THR A 19 -7.89 -14.27 9.48
N ARG A 20 -7.88 -13.90 8.19
CA ARG A 20 -6.70 -13.28 7.53
C ARG A 20 -6.25 -12.00 8.22
N LEU A 21 -7.18 -11.09 8.53
CA LEU A 21 -6.82 -9.84 9.21
C LEU A 21 -6.22 -10.11 10.60
N THR A 22 -6.80 -11.07 11.33
CA THR A 22 -6.28 -11.48 12.65
C THR A 22 -4.86 -12.05 12.52
N ALA A 23 -4.60 -12.89 11.52
CA ALA A 23 -3.27 -13.44 11.25
C ALA A 23 -2.24 -12.36 10.87
N ILE A 24 -2.63 -11.37 10.05
CA ILE A 24 -1.77 -10.22 9.73
C ILE A 24 -1.43 -9.45 11.01
N ALA A 25 -2.42 -9.13 11.84
CA ALA A 25 -2.20 -8.38 13.08
C ALA A 25 -1.27 -9.12 14.06
N HIS A 26 -1.45 -10.43 14.22
CA HIS A 26 -0.54 -11.27 15.02
C HIS A 26 0.87 -11.24 14.45
N ARG A 27 1.04 -11.39 13.14
CA ARG A 27 2.36 -11.32 12.50
C ARG A 27 3.04 -9.98 12.74
N VAL A 28 2.34 -8.86 12.58
CA VAL A 28 2.90 -7.52 12.86
C VAL A 28 3.33 -7.42 14.32
N ARG A 29 2.52 -7.90 15.26
CA ARG A 29 2.86 -7.90 16.68
C ARG A 29 4.08 -8.77 16.99
N ASP A 30 4.10 -10.00 16.48
CA ASP A 30 5.03 -11.04 16.90
C ASP A 30 6.39 -10.94 16.17
N GLU A 31 6.42 -10.56 14.88
CA GLU A 31 7.66 -10.48 14.09
C GLU A 31 8.23 -9.05 13.95
N TYR A 32 7.39 -8.03 14.19
CA TYR A 32 7.75 -6.62 14.02
C TYR A 32 7.50 -5.80 15.31
N SER A 33 7.26 -6.45 16.45
CA SER A 33 6.99 -5.79 17.74
C SER A 33 5.85 -4.76 17.69
N GLY A 34 4.89 -4.93 16.78
CA GLY A 34 3.81 -3.98 16.55
C GLY A 34 4.17 -2.76 15.69
N ASP A 35 5.39 -2.69 15.15
CA ASP A 35 5.92 -1.52 14.45
C ASP A 35 6.46 -1.86 13.05
N LEU A 36 5.71 -1.49 12.01
CA LEU A 36 6.13 -1.72 10.62
C LEU A 36 7.32 -0.85 10.19
N ARG A 37 7.81 0.10 11.00
CA ARG A 37 9.11 0.74 10.74
C ARG A 37 10.24 -0.29 10.74
N GLU A 38 10.10 -1.41 11.43
CA GLU A 38 11.02 -2.56 11.35
C GLU A 38 11.07 -3.16 9.94
N LEU A 39 9.92 -3.24 9.25
CA LEU A 39 9.85 -3.66 7.84
C LEU A 39 10.67 -2.68 6.99
N ALA A 40 10.47 -1.37 7.17
CA ALA A 40 11.19 -0.34 6.44
C ALA A 40 12.71 -0.40 6.67
N GLN A 41 13.15 -0.58 7.92
CA GLN A 41 14.57 -0.69 8.26
C GLN A 41 15.24 -1.88 7.57
N ARG A 42 14.56 -3.03 7.52
CA ARG A 42 15.06 -4.26 6.89
C ARG A 42 15.16 -4.15 5.35
N THR A 43 14.39 -3.26 4.72
CA THR A 43 14.31 -3.19 3.25
C THR A 43 14.88 -1.93 2.64
N ARG A 44 15.03 -0.84 3.39
CA ARG A 44 15.55 0.42 2.84
C ARG A 44 16.98 0.22 2.33
N PRO A 45 17.34 0.77 1.16
CA PRO A 45 16.53 1.61 0.26
C PRO A 45 15.81 0.87 -0.87
N ASP A 46 15.74 -0.46 -0.86
CA ASP A 46 15.15 -1.27 -1.92
C ASP A 46 13.60 -1.36 -1.79
N VAL A 47 12.90 -0.56 -2.59
CA VAL A 47 11.43 -0.57 -2.69
C VAL A 47 10.90 -1.92 -3.17
N SER A 48 11.64 -2.61 -4.05
CA SER A 48 11.25 -3.94 -4.52
C SER A 48 11.37 -4.98 -3.40
N ALA A 49 12.37 -4.86 -2.51
CA ALA A 49 12.45 -5.68 -1.30
C ALA A 49 11.27 -5.42 -0.36
N ALA A 50 10.88 -4.15 -0.18
CA ALA A 50 9.69 -3.82 0.60
C ALA A 50 8.42 -4.43 0.01
N LYS A 51 8.22 -4.33 -1.31
CA LYS A 51 7.10 -4.98 -2.01
C LYS A 51 7.11 -6.49 -1.81
N ARG A 52 8.27 -7.15 -1.98
CA ARG A 52 8.41 -8.60 -1.75
C ARG A 52 8.09 -8.98 -0.31
N MET A 53 8.54 -8.20 0.68
CA MET A 53 8.32 -8.50 2.09
C MET A 53 6.86 -8.27 2.51
N LEU A 54 6.20 -7.22 2.01
CA LEU A 54 4.77 -7.00 2.17
C LEU A 54 3.95 -8.18 1.63
N LYS A 55 4.35 -8.76 0.51
CA LYS A 55 3.71 -9.94 -0.09
C LYS A 55 3.87 -11.23 0.72
N THR A 56 4.70 -11.24 1.77
CA THR A 56 4.79 -12.39 2.69
C THR A 56 3.63 -12.44 3.68
N PHE A 57 2.91 -11.34 3.88
CA PHE A 57 1.69 -11.32 4.69
C PHE A 57 0.56 -12.05 3.95
N ASN A 58 -0.07 -13.02 4.62
CA ASN A 58 -1.14 -13.81 4.01
C ASN A 58 -2.30 -12.91 3.54
N GLY A 59 -2.69 -13.04 2.28
CA GLY A 59 -3.73 -12.20 1.66
C GLY A 59 -3.23 -10.89 1.05
N ILE A 60 -1.93 -10.58 1.10
CA ILE A 60 -1.33 -9.42 0.44
C ILE A 60 -0.66 -9.86 -0.87
N GLY A 61 -1.35 -9.63 -2.00
CA GLY A 61 -0.80 -9.78 -3.35
C GLY A 61 -0.16 -8.49 -3.86
N ASP A 62 0.20 -8.45 -5.15
CA ASP A 62 0.80 -7.26 -5.78
C ASP A 62 -0.05 -6.00 -5.58
N THR A 63 -1.37 -6.10 -5.81
CA THR A 63 -2.28 -4.97 -5.59
C THR A 63 -2.28 -4.47 -4.14
N GLY A 64 -2.24 -5.38 -3.15
CA GLY A 64 -2.22 -5.00 -1.74
C GLY A 64 -0.92 -4.30 -1.35
N ALA A 65 0.21 -4.82 -1.85
CA ALA A 65 1.52 -4.21 -1.64
C ALA A 65 1.63 -2.84 -2.35
N ASP A 66 1.06 -2.71 -3.55
CA ASP A 66 1.01 -1.43 -4.27
C ASP A 66 0.14 -0.38 -3.55
N ILE A 67 -1.01 -0.79 -3.00
CA ILE A 67 -1.81 0.09 -2.13
C ILE A 67 -0.98 0.57 -0.94
N PHE A 68 -0.33 -0.35 -0.23
CA PHE A 68 0.49 0.02 0.93
C PHE A 68 1.61 1.00 0.56
N LEU A 69 2.36 0.71 -0.51
CA LEU A 69 3.49 1.53 -0.94
C LEU A 69 3.05 2.91 -1.47
N ARG A 70 1.88 3.01 -2.13
CA ARG A 70 1.29 4.29 -2.50
C ARG A 70 1.01 5.17 -1.30
N GLU A 71 0.41 4.63 -0.25
CA GLU A 71 0.00 5.40 0.93
C GLU A 71 1.18 5.71 1.86
N VAL A 72 2.09 4.75 2.06
CA VAL A 72 3.18 4.88 3.03
C VAL A 72 4.29 5.82 2.57
N GLN A 73 4.40 6.15 1.27
CA GLN A 73 5.52 6.93 0.74
C GLN A 73 5.64 8.35 1.35
N ASP A 74 4.58 8.87 1.96
CA ASP A 74 4.65 10.15 2.68
C ASP A 74 5.22 10.02 4.10
N VAL A 75 5.28 8.80 4.64
CA VAL A 75 5.94 8.46 5.90
C VAL A 75 7.33 7.87 5.64
N TRP A 76 7.43 6.94 4.68
CA TRP A 76 8.67 6.33 4.23
C TRP A 76 9.16 7.04 2.98
N ILE A 77 9.71 8.24 3.16
CA ILE A 77 10.11 9.13 2.05
C ILE A 77 11.09 8.51 1.05
N TRP A 78 11.82 7.47 1.43
CA TRP A 78 12.73 6.73 0.56
C TRP A 78 12.00 5.85 -0.48
N VAL A 79 10.69 5.63 -0.30
CA VAL A 79 9.81 4.96 -1.26
C VAL A 79 9.40 5.91 -2.39
N ARG A 80 9.52 7.23 -2.19
CA ARG A 80 9.12 8.22 -3.19
C ARG A 80 10.08 8.23 -4.40
N PRO A 81 9.56 8.46 -5.61
CA PRO A 81 8.13 8.44 -5.97
C PRO A 81 7.62 7.01 -6.19
N TYR A 82 6.43 6.69 -5.67
CA TYR A 82 5.76 5.42 -5.93
C TYR A 82 4.42 5.64 -6.64
N PHE A 83 4.42 5.35 -7.94
CA PHE A 83 3.24 5.29 -8.79
C PHE A 83 3.22 3.91 -9.44
N ASP A 84 2.31 3.04 -9.01
CA ASP A 84 2.14 1.73 -9.63
C ASP A 84 1.44 1.84 -10.99
N ASP A 85 1.30 0.72 -11.68
CA ASP A 85 0.74 0.68 -13.04
C ASP A 85 -0.66 1.30 -13.11
N ARG A 86 -1.48 1.12 -12.06
CA ARG A 86 -2.82 1.73 -11.99
C ARG A 86 -2.75 3.25 -11.92
N ALA A 87 -1.92 3.81 -11.03
CA ALA A 87 -1.75 5.25 -10.93
C ALA A 87 -1.19 5.85 -12.23
N THR A 88 -0.21 5.17 -12.85
CA THR A 88 0.42 5.62 -14.10
C THR A 88 -0.55 5.53 -15.30
N ALA A 89 -1.40 4.49 -15.34
CA ALA A 89 -2.43 4.36 -16.37
C ALA A 89 -3.49 5.47 -16.27
N ALA A 90 -3.94 5.80 -15.06
CA ALA A 90 -4.85 6.92 -14.82
C ALA A 90 -4.22 8.26 -15.22
N ALA A 91 -2.95 8.48 -14.86
CA ALA A 91 -2.21 9.67 -15.25
C ALA A 91 -2.19 9.85 -16.77
N LYS A 92 -1.94 8.76 -17.52
CA LYS A 92 -2.00 8.75 -18.98
C LYS A 92 -3.37 9.16 -19.53
N GLN A 93 -4.45 8.64 -18.96
CA GLN A 93 -5.83 8.96 -19.38
C GLN A 93 -6.17 10.44 -19.14
N LEU A 94 -5.58 11.05 -18.11
CA LEU A 94 -5.77 12.46 -17.77
C LEU A 94 -4.79 13.41 -18.48
N GLY A 95 -3.93 12.90 -19.37
CA GLY A 95 -2.92 13.71 -20.07
C GLY A 95 -1.76 14.17 -19.17
N LEU A 96 -1.57 13.54 -18.01
CA LEU A 96 -0.45 13.80 -17.10
C LEU A 96 0.81 12.99 -17.50
N PRO A 97 2.02 13.42 -17.06
CA PRO A 97 3.24 12.66 -17.30
C PRO A 97 3.16 11.24 -16.73
N THR A 98 3.69 10.25 -17.47
CA THR A 98 3.73 8.84 -17.03
C THR A 98 5.07 8.40 -16.47
N ASP A 99 6.13 9.22 -16.63
CA ASP A 99 7.39 8.99 -15.94
C ASP A 99 7.21 9.31 -14.44
N PRO A 100 7.55 8.40 -13.51
CA PRO A 100 7.31 8.60 -12.08
C PRO A 100 7.95 9.87 -11.50
N LYS A 101 9.13 10.27 -11.98
CA LYS A 101 9.82 11.47 -11.50
C LYS A 101 9.12 12.73 -12.00
N LYS A 102 8.72 12.76 -13.27
CA LYS A 102 7.93 13.86 -13.83
C LYS A 102 6.55 13.95 -13.18
N LEU A 103 5.89 12.82 -12.95
CA LEU A 103 4.58 12.80 -12.30
C LEU A 103 4.65 13.31 -10.86
N ALA A 104 5.67 12.92 -10.10
CA ALA A 104 5.93 13.45 -8.76
C ALA A 104 6.09 14.97 -8.73
N SER A 105 6.66 15.56 -9.79
CA SER A 105 6.87 17.01 -9.87
C SER A 105 5.56 17.82 -9.93
N VAL A 106 4.44 17.19 -10.29
CA VAL A 106 3.10 17.81 -10.30
C VAL A 106 2.60 18.06 -8.87
N ALA A 107 3.01 17.23 -7.90
CA ALA A 107 2.65 17.38 -6.49
C ALA A 107 3.84 17.08 -5.55
N PRO A 108 4.89 17.92 -5.53
CA PRO A 108 6.18 17.59 -4.88
C PRO A 108 6.11 17.22 -3.40
N SER A 109 5.09 17.71 -2.69
CA SER A 109 4.89 17.49 -1.25
C SER A 109 3.75 16.50 -0.94
N SER A 110 3.12 15.91 -1.96
CA SER A 110 1.88 15.13 -1.80
C SER A 110 1.79 13.96 -2.79
N ASN A 111 2.90 13.25 -3.00
CA ASN A 111 2.97 12.10 -3.91
C ASN A 111 1.99 10.98 -3.52
N ALA A 112 1.82 10.67 -2.23
CA ALA A 112 0.85 9.66 -1.81
C ALA A 112 -0.58 10.07 -2.16
N LEU A 113 -0.94 11.33 -1.88
CA LEU A 113 -2.25 11.89 -2.22
C LEU A 113 -2.49 11.87 -3.74
N LEU A 114 -1.49 12.26 -4.53
CA LEU A 114 -1.58 12.21 -5.99
C LEU A 114 -1.78 10.77 -6.49
N ALA A 115 -0.99 9.81 -6.01
CA ALA A 115 -1.12 8.41 -6.38
C ALA A 115 -2.49 7.83 -6.00
N ALA A 116 -3.00 8.17 -4.82
CA ALA A 116 -4.34 7.77 -4.37
C ALA A 116 -5.45 8.42 -5.20
N ALA A 117 -5.33 9.71 -5.55
CA ALA A 117 -6.30 10.42 -6.38
C ALA A 117 -6.38 9.81 -7.78
N LEU A 118 -5.24 9.51 -8.40
CA LEU A 118 -5.14 8.87 -9.71
C LEU A 118 -5.87 7.52 -9.76
N VAL A 119 -5.73 6.69 -8.72
CA VAL A 119 -6.41 5.38 -8.69
C VAL A 119 -7.92 5.50 -8.45
N ARG A 120 -8.42 6.61 -7.89
CA ARG A 120 -9.86 6.83 -7.64
C ARG A 120 -10.63 7.35 -8.86
N VAL A 121 -9.94 8.02 -9.79
CA VAL A 121 -10.54 8.61 -10.99
C VAL A 121 -10.48 7.69 -12.21
N ALA A 122 -9.82 6.55 -12.09
CA ALA A 122 -9.69 5.51 -13.11
C ALA A 122 -10.80 4.45 -13.05
#